data_AF-A0A520HXG6-F1
#
_entry.id   AF-A0A520HXG6-F1
#
_cell.length_a   1.000
_cell.length_b   1.000
_cell.length_c   1.000
_cell.angle_alpha   90.00
_cell.angle_beta   90.00
_cell.angle_gamma   90.00
#
_symmetry.space_group_name_H-M   'P 1'
#
loop_
_entity.id
_entity.type
_entity.pdbx_description
1 polymer ?
#
loop_
_entity_poly.entity_id
_entity_poly.type
_entity_poly.pdbx_seq_one_letter_code
_entity_poly.pdbx_strand_id
1 'polypeptide(L)'
;MKKLLLFLLLCTLSVVELHAQQKPTIVLLMRHAEKATSGGADPELSDKGKEFADRLNLHFSELRIDAVYSTNYKRTRQTVEPLAKRSALEIKTYDPSKS
;
A
#
# COMPACT_ATOMS: atom_id res chain seq x y z
N MET A 1 -40.09 -28.87 29.11
CA MET A 1 -38.85 -29.11 28.33
C MET A 1 -38.85 -28.41 26.97
N LYS A 2 -39.92 -28.46 26.17
CA LYS A 2 -39.99 -27.80 24.84
C LYS A 2 -39.73 -26.28 24.87
N LYS A 3 -40.25 -25.57 25.89
CA LYS A 3 -40.02 -24.11 26.07
C LYS A 3 -38.56 -23.77 26.43
N LEU A 4 -37.88 -24.67 27.14
CA LEU A 4 -36.46 -24.52 27.50
C LEU A 4 -35.57 -24.76 26.28
N LEU A 5 -35.90 -25.78 25.46
CA LEU A 5 -35.25 -26.03 24.17
C LEU A 5 -35.44 -24.88 23.19
N LEU A 6 -36.65 -24.30 23.13
CA LEU A 6 -36.94 -23.14 22.29
C LEU A 6 -36.17 -21.89 22.74
N PHE A 7 -36.04 -21.68 24.06
CA PHE A 7 -35.27 -20.58 24.62
C PHE A 7 -33.76 -20.73 24.35
N LEU A 8 -33.23 -21.95 24.48
CA LEU A 8 -31.83 -22.26 24.17
C LEU A 8 -31.52 -22.03 22.68
N LEU A 9 -32.43 -22.44 21.79
CA LEU A 9 -32.31 -22.22 20.34
C LEU A 9 -32.35 -20.72 19.98
N LEU A 10 -33.18 -19.94 20.68
CA LEU A 10 -33.29 -18.50 20.48
C LEU A 10 -32.03 -17.74 20.95
N CYS A 11 -31.44 -18.17 22.08
CA CYS A 11 -30.17 -17.62 22.58
C CYS A 11 -28.97 -17.96 21.67
N THR A 12 -28.96 -19.12 21.01
CA THR A 12 -27.91 -19.43 20.04
C THR A 12 -28.03 -18.63 18.74
N LEU A 13 -29.23 -18.19 18.37
CA LEU A 13 -29.45 -17.38 17.16
C LEU A 13 -29.06 -15.90 17.35
N SER A 14 -28.97 -15.40 18.58
CA SER A 14 -28.70 -14.00 18.89
C SER A 14 -27.21 -13.61 18.90
N VAL A 15 -26.28 -14.53 18.62
CA VAL A 15 -24.82 -14.28 18.70
C VAL A 15 -24.14 -14.23 17.32
N VAL A 16 -24.89 -14.00 16.24
CA VAL A 16 -24.29 -13.74 14.93
C VAL A 16 -23.70 -12.33 14.90
N GLU A 17 -22.38 -12.24 14.99
CA GLU A 17 -21.65 -10.99 14.75
C GLU A 17 -21.85 -10.56 13.28
N LEU A 18 -22.65 -9.51 13.09
CA LEU A 18 -22.94 -8.93 11.79
C LEU A 18 -21.73 -8.10 11.32
N HIS A 19 -20.78 -8.73 10.64
CA HIS A 19 -19.58 -8.08 10.08
C HIS A 19 -19.90 -7.28 8.80
N ALA A 20 -20.73 -6.24 8.91
CA ALA A 20 -21.22 -5.48 7.77
C ALA A 20 -20.23 -4.46 7.19
N GLN A 21 -19.14 -4.11 7.89
CA GLN A 21 -18.14 -3.16 7.39
C GLN A 21 -16.88 -3.88 6.88
N GLN A 22 -16.72 -3.90 5.55
CA GLN A 22 -15.44 -4.25 4.94
C GLN A 22 -14.41 -3.19 5.30
N LYS A 23 -13.20 -3.61 5.70
CA LYS A 23 -12.08 -2.68 5.91
C LYS A 23 -11.81 -1.94 4.59
N PRO A 24 -11.69 -0.61 4.59
CA PRO A 24 -11.40 0.13 3.37
C PRO A 24 -10.01 -0.22 2.84
N THR A 25 -9.87 -0.26 1.51
CA THR A 25 -8.55 -0.30 0.88
C THR A 25 -8.05 1.12 0.72
N ILE A 26 -6.87 1.42 1.26
CA ILE A 26 -6.23 2.73 1.15
C ILE A 26 -5.19 2.66 0.02
N VAL A 27 -5.35 3.53 -0.98
CA VAL A 27 -4.40 3.64 -2.10
C VAL A 27 -3.65 4.97 -1.99
N LEU A 28 -2.35 4.89 -1.75
CA LEU A 28 -1.46 6.06 -1.74
C LEU A 28 -0.91 6.28 -3.15
N LEU A 29 -1.51 7.23 -3.89
CA LEU A 29 -1.07 7.61 -5.22
C LEU A 29 -0.16 8.83 -5.16
N MET A 30 1.03 8.73 -5.76
CA MET A 30 1.98 9.83 -5.81
C MET A 30 2.77 9.85 -7.12
N ARG A 31 3.30 11.02 -7.46
CA ARG A 31 4.27 11.18 -8.54
C ARG A 31 5.67 10.76 -8.07
N HIS A 32 6.55 10.43 -9.01
CA HIS A 32 7.98 10.30 -8.73
C HIS A 32 8.57 11.58 -8.10
N ALA A 33 9.58 11.40 -7.27
CA ALA A 33 10.36 12.48 -6.68
C ALA A 33 11.20 13.24 -7.74
N GLU A 34 11.91 14.30 -7.31
CA GLU A 34 12.72 15.12 -8.22
C GLU A 34 13.72 14.26 -9.01
N LYS A 35 13.69 14.40 -10.34
CA LYS A 35 14.60 13.69 -11.24
C LYS A 35 15.92 14.45 -11.40
N ALA A 36 16.99 13.72 -11.67
CA ALA A 36 18.25 14.30 -12.11
C ALA A 36 18.06 15.03 -13.47
N THR A 37 18.91 16.03 -13.70
CA THR A 37 18.98 16.75 -14.97
C THR A 37 19.75 15.96 -16.03
N SER A 38 20.72 15.13 -15.62
CA SER A 38 21.45 14.18 -16.45
C SER A 38 20.76 12.80 -16.48
N GLY A 39 21.15 11.92 -17.41
CA GLY A 39 20.63 10.55 -17.51
C GLY A 39 19.65 10.29 -18.66
N GLY A 40 19.47 11.25 -19.57
CA GLY A 40 18.73 11.04 -20.82
C GLY A 40 17.23 10.81 -20.62
N ALA A 41 16.68 9.83 -21.36
CA ALA A 41 15.24 9.55 -21.40
C ALA A 41 14.68 8.90 -20.12
N ASP A 42 15.53 8.19 -19.35
CA ASP A 42 15.16 7.60 -18.07
C ASP A 42 16.16 7.96 -16.97
N PRO A 43 16.16 9.24 -16.53
CA PRO A 43 17.08 9.71 -15.51
C PRO A 43 16.72 9.13 -14.15
N GLU A 44 17.73 9.03 -13.30
CA GLU A 44 17.59 8.68 -11.88
C GLU A 44 17.03 9.85 -11.07
N LEU A 45 16.81 9.64 -9.78
CA LEU A 45 16.50 10.74 -8.86
C LEU A 45 17.71 11.65 -8.66
N SER A 46 17.44 12.95 -8.51
CA SER A 46 18.43 13.88 -7.98
C SER A 46 18.71 13.56 -6.51
N ASP A 47 19.72 14.17 -5.92
CA ASP A 47 20.01 13.95 -4.49
C ASP A 47 18.84 14.43 -3.61
N LYS A 48 18.20 15.56 -3.98
CA LYS A 48 16.94 16.00 -3.35
C LYS A 48 15.80 15.00 -3.53
N GLY A 49 15.74 14.35 -4.69
CA GLY A 49 14.78 13.28 -4.97
C GLY A 49 15.00 12.04 -4.09
N LYS A 50 16.25 11.64 -3.89
CA LYS A 50 16.63 10.54 -2.99
C LYS A 50 16.28 10.87 -1.54
N GLU A 51 16.61 12.07 -1.07
CA GLU A 51 16.22 12.54 0.26
C GLU A 51 14.69 12.54 0.45
N PHE A 52 13.94 12.92 -0.59
CA PHE A 52 12.48 12.82 -0.55
C PHE A 52 12.03 11.37 -0.40
N ALA A 53 12.61 10.43 -1.14
CA ALA A 53 12.28 9.00 -1.05
C ALA A 53 12.58 8.44 0.35
N ASP A 54 13.67 8.88 0.98
CA ASP A 54 13.98 8.50 2.36
C ASP A 54 12.96 9.10 3.34
N ARG A 55 12.63 10.39 3.22
CA ARG A 55 11.60 11.03 4.05
C ARG A 55 10.22 10.37 3.88
N LEU A 56 9.88 9.95 2.66
CA LEU A 56 8.65 9.20 2.38
C LEU A 56 8.59 7.91 3.19
N ASN A 57 9.69 7.16 3.21
CA ASN A 57 9.82 5.98 4.05
C ASN A 57 9.62 6.33 5.54
N LEU A 58 10.29 7.35 6.06
CA LEU A 58 10.09 7.78 7.45
C LEU A 58 8.64 8.18 7.76
N HIS A 59 7.98 8.93 6.88
CA HIS A 59 6.61 9.40 7.08
C HIS A 59 5.59 8.26 7.17
N PHE A 60 5.83 7.17 6.43
CA PHE A 60 4.96 5.99 6.43
C PHE A 60 5.52 4.84 7.26
N SER A 61 6.45 5.09 8.19
CA SER A 61 7.07 4.07 9.06
C SER A 61 6.06 3.26 9.86
N GLU A 62 5.05 3.92 10.41
CA GLU A 62 3.99 3.31 11.23
C GLU A 62 2.89 2.64 10.38
N LEU A 63 2.87 2.84 9.07
CA LEU A 63 1.89 2.21 8.19
C LEU A 63 2.37 0.82 7.74
N ARG A 64 1.50 -0.17 7.94
CA ARG A 64 1.66 -1.47 7.30
C ARG A 64 1.33 -1.34 5.81
N ILE A 65 2.35 -1.46 4.97
CA ILE A 65 2.21 -1.49 3.52
C ILE A 65 1.95 -2.93 3.08
N ASP A 66 0.87 -3.17 2.36
CA ASP A 66 0.50 -4.49 1.86
C ASP A 66 1.06 -4.76 0.44
N ALA A 67 1.30 -3.71 -0.35
CA ALA A 67 1.87 -3.82 -1.70
C ALA A 67 2.49 -2.49 -2.17
N VAL A 68 3.49 -2.58 -3.06
CA VAL A 68 4.11 -1.42 -3.71
C VAL A 68 4.04 -1.60 -5.22
N TYR A 69 3.58 -0.57 -5.93
CA TYR A 69 3.48 -0.55 -7.39
C TYR A 69 4.27 0.61 -7.97
N SER A 70 4.87 0.43 -9.14
CA SER A 70 5.57 1.49 -9.86
C SER A 70 5.65 1.18 -11.35
N THR A 71 5.80 2.19 -12.20
CA THR A 71 6.22 1.94 -13.58
C THR A 71 7.69 1.53 -13.64
N ASN A 72 8.16 1.06 -14.80
CA ASN A 72 9.54 0.59 -14.94
C ASN A 72 10.61 1.71 -14.99
N TYR A 73 10.22 2.98 -15.01
CA TYR A 73 11.17 4.11 -15.04
C TYR A 73 12.01 4.15 -13.75
N LYS A 74 13.30 4.45 -13.87
CA LYS A 74 14.23 4.55 -12.73
C LYS A 74 13.70 5.46 -11.63
N ARG A 75 13.32 6.69 -11.98
CA ARG A 75 12.79 7.68 -11.03
C ARG A 75 11.56 7.20 -10.27
N THR A 76 10.63 6.47 -10.90
CA THR A 76 9.43 5.98 -10.22
C THR A 76 9.76 4.82 -9.28
N ARG A 77 10.68 3.93 -9.69
CA ARG A 77 11.13 2.82 -8.83
C ARG A 77 11.91 3.33 -7.63
N GLN A 78 12.88 4.21 -7.85
CA GLN A 78 13.73 4.80 -6.81
C GLN A 78 12.93 5.62 -5.78
N THR A 79 11.80 6.23 -6.19
CA THR A 79 10.94 6.99 -5.25
C THR A 79 10.33 6.10 -4.16
N VAL A 80 9.96 4.86 -4.51
CA VAL A 80 9.28 3.93 -3.59
C VAL A 80 10.22 2.85 -3.04
N GLU A 81 11.46 2.79 -3.53
CA GLU A 81 12.43 1.75 -3.18
C GLU A 81 12.78 1.71 -1.69
N PRO A 82 13.02 2.83 -0.99
CA PRO A 82 13.27 2.79 0.46
C PRO A 82 12.09 2.19 1.25
N LEU A 83 10.86 2.57 0.87
CA LEU A 83 9.63 2.06 1.48
C LEU A 83 9.47 0.55 1.22
N ALA A 84 9.66 0.11 -0.02
CA ALA A 84 9.57 -1.29 -0.40
C ALA A 84 10.61 -2.16 0.33
N LYS A 85 11.86 -1.68 0.42
CA LYS A 85 12.95 -2.36 1.15
C LYS A 85 12.62 -2.53 2.62
N ARG A 86 12.16 -1.46 3.30
CA ARG A 86 11.77 -1.52 4.72
C ARG A 86 10.63 -2.51 4.94
N SER A 87 9.63 -2.48 4.06
CA SER A 87 8.48 -3.38 4.15
C SER A 87 8.78 -4.82 3.68
N ALA A 88 10.00 -5.12 3.23
CA ALA A 88 10.39 -6.40 2.64
C ALA A 88 9.45 -6.84 1.49
N LEU A 89 9.03 -5.87 0.66
CA LEU A 89 8.13 -6.08 -0.47
C LEU A 89 8.86 -5.88 -1.80
N GLU A 90 8.47 -6.69 -2.78
CA GLU A 90 8.84 -6.43 -4.17
C GLU A 90 8.03 -5.27 -4.76
N ILE A 91 8.68 -4.48 -5.63
CA ILE A 91 8.01 -3.44 -6.40
C ILE A 91 7.34 -4.09 -7.62
N LYS A 92 6.01 -4.12 -7.63
CA LYS A 92 5.23 -4.65 -8.75
C LYS A 92 5.22 -3.64 -9.89
N THR A 93 5.81 -4.02 -11.02
CA THR A 93 5.84 -3.18 -12.22
C THR A 93 4.53 -3.24 -12.98
N TYR A 94 4.01 -2.08 -13.41
CA TYR A 94 2.87 -1.99 -14.32
C TYR A 94 3.20 -1.14 -15.54
N ASP A 95 2.47 -1.38 -16.64
CA ASP A 95 2.59 -0.61 -17.88
C ASP A 95 1.55 0.52 -17.88
N PRO A 96 1.95 1.80 -17.81
CA PRO A 96 1.01 2.92 -17.78
C PRO A 96 0.25 3.08 -19.11
N SER A 97 0.73 2.48 -20.21
CA SER A 97 0.08 2.57 -21.53
C SER A 97 -1.06 1.57 -21.75
N LYS A 98 -1.22 0.58 -20.85
CA LYS A 98 -2.22 -0.48 -20.94
C LYS A 98 -3.39 -0.28 -19.97
N SER A 99 -3.78 0.98 -19.75
CA SER A 99 -4.92 1.34 -18.91
C SER A 99 -6.24 0.90 -19.54
#